data_AF-A0A2V9WJL9-F1
#
_entry.id   AF-A0A2V9WJL9-F1
#
_cell.length_a   1.000
_cell.length_b   1.000
_cell.length_c   1.000
_cell.angle_alpha   90.00
_cell.angle_beta   90.00
_cell.angle_gamma   90.00
#
_symmetry.space_group_name_H-M   'P 1'
#
loop_
_entity.id
_entity.type
_entity.pdbx_description
1 polymer ?
#
loop_
_entity_poly.entity_id
_entity_poly.type
_entity_poly.pdbx_seq_one_letter_code
_entity_poly.pdbx_strand_id
1 'polypeptide(L)'
;MKRPVLSTLVVTLLICLSGYAALFVAPDERTMHAAQRIFYFHVPSWIAMFVAFLIAVIGNIAYLTTRSPKWDWLGVAGAEVGVACCTIGLITGPLWGKPAWGIWWTWDPRLTTTFILWLLYISYLLLRGMIEDSDRCARMSAVFWGFCVYGRPIGLYVESFMADSASRSCLLRRPQGRSRSEDGESVAFVCDCGTGSRHRSPS
;
A
#
# COMPACT_ATOMS: atom_id res chain seq x y z
N MET A 1 -1.35 -38.31 -1.04
CA MET A 1 -0.68 -37.05 -0.65
C MET A 1 -1.49 -36.39 0.47
N LYS A 2 -0.86 -35.95 1.57
CA LYS A 2 -1.57 -35.31 2.69
C LYS A 2 -2.22 -34.01 2.18
N ARG A 3 -3.53 -33.82 2.40
CA ARG A 3 -4.29 -32.60 2.02
C ARG A 3 -3.56 -31.26 2.27
N PRO A 4 -2.83 -31.04 3.38
CA PRO A 4 -2.09 -29.79 3.59
C PRO A 4 -0.89 -29.57 2.65
N VAL A 5 -0.25 -30.64 2.18
CA VAL A 5 0.89 -30.54 1.25
C VAL A 5 0.42 -30.12 -0.14
N LEU A 6 -0.75 -30.60 -0.57
CA LEU A 6 -1.34 -30.17 -1.83
C LEU A 6 -1.74 -28.69 -1.78
N SER A 7 -2.35 -28.26 -0.67
CA SER A 7 -2.76 -26.86 -0.50
C SER A 7 -1.57 -25.90 -0.50
N THR A 8 -0.48 -26.26 0.17
CA THR A 8 0.73 -25.42 0.20
C THR A 8 1.38 -25.32 -1.17
N LEU A 9 1.54 -26.44 -1.89
CA LEU A 9 2.08 -26.44 -3.25
C LEU A 9 1.22 -25.60 -4.22
N VAL A 10 -0.10 -25.69 -4.12
CA VAL A 10 -1.01 -24.88 -4.96
C VAL A 10 -0.86 -23.39 -4.65
N VAL A 11 -0.82 -22.99 -3.37
CA VAL A 11 -0.65 -21.58 -2.98
C VAL A 11 0.71 -21.05 -3.45
N THR A 12 1.80 -21.80 -3.25
CA THR A 12 3.13 -21.41 -3.72
C THR A 12 3.15 -21.24 -5.23
N LEU A 13 2.56 -22.19 -5.99
CA LEU A 13 2.47 -22.10 -7.44
C LEU A 13 1.71 -20.85 -7.90
N LEU A 14 0.58 -20.53 -7.26
CA LEU A 14 -0.23 -19.35 -7.57
C LEU A 14 0.52 -18.04 -7.29
N ILE A 15 1.28 -17.97 -6.17
CA ILE A 15 2.12 -16.81 -5.84
C ILE A 15 3.26 -16.65 -6.85
N CYS A 16 3.91 -17.74 -7.26
CA CYS A 16 4.96 -17.68 -8.26
C CYS A 16 4.42 -17.26 -9.64
N LEU A 17 3.24 -17.77 -10.03
CA LEU A 17 2.60 -17.42 -11.29
C LEU A 17 2.15 -15.95 -11.31
N SER A 18 1.55 -15.47 -10.23
CA SER A 18 1.15 -14.06 -10.11
C SER A 18 2.36 -13.13 -10.09
N GLY A 19 3.44 -13.52 -9.41
CA GLY A 19 4.71 -12.79 -9.43
C GLY A 19 5.35 -12.72 -10.83
N TYR A 20 5.33 -13.83 -11.56
CA TYR A 20 5.79 -13.87 -12.95
C TYR A 20 4.95 -12.96 -13.86
N ALA A 21 3.62 -13.03 -13.74
CA ALA A 21 2.71 -12.19 -14.52
C ALA A 21 2.93 -10.70 -14.22
N ALA A 22 3.09 -10.33 -12.94
CA ALA A 22 3.31 -8.95 -12.51
C ALA A 22 4.64 -8.36 -13.01
N LEU A 23 5.70 -9.17 -13.12
CA LEU A 23 7.02 -8.69 -13.53
C LEU A 23 7.26 -8.74 -15.04
N PHE A 24 6.71 -9.72 -15.74
CA PHE A 24 7.08 -9.99 -17.15
C PHE A 24 5.92 -9.87 -18.13
N VAL A 25 4.68 -10.08 -17.70
CA VAL A 25 3.50 -10.04 -18.59
C VAL A 25 2.83 -8.66 -18.57
N ALA A 26 2.91 -7.94 -17.45
CA ALA A 26 2.33 -6.61 -17.33
C ALA A 26 2.94 -5.63 -18.36
N PRO A 27 2.10 -4.96 -19.17
CA PRO A 27 2.58 -3.97 -20.14
C PRO A 27 3.13 -2.74 -19.41
N ASP A 28 4.11 -2.08 -20.02
CA ASP A 28 4.71 -0.87 -19.46
C ASP A 28 3.78 0.35 -19.62
N GLU A 29 3.63 1.12 -18.54
CA GLU A 29 2.90 2.38 -18.55
C GLU A 29 3.67 3.48 -19.32
N ARG A 30 2.94 4.39 -19.97
CA ARG A 30 3.51 5.37 -20.90
C ARG A 30 4.42 6.42 -20.25
N THR A 31 4.25 6.71 -18.97
CA THR A 31 4.94 7.80 -18.26
C THR A 31 5.99 7.31 -17.26
N MET A 32 5.73 6.20 -16.56
CA MET A 32 6.60 5.66 -15.51
C MET A 32 7.39 4.41 -15.96
N HIS A 33 7.09 3.88 -17.15
CA HIS A 33 7.72 2.68 -17.71
C HIS A 33 7.76 1.52 -16.69
N ALA A 34 8.91 0.87 -16.54
CA ALA A 34 9.10 -0.29 -15.67
C ALA A 34 8.81 -0.02 -14.17
N ALA A 35 8.87 1.24 -13.72
CA ALA A 35 8.62 1.56 -12.31
C ALA A 35 7.18 1.21 -11.88
N GLN A 36 6.21 1.26 -12.80
CA GLN A 36 4.83 0.88 -12.53
C GLN A 36 4.69 -0.59 -12.13
N ARG A 37 5.59 -1.48 -12.57
CA ARG A 37 5.56 -2.91 -12.21
C ARG A 37 5.78 -3.15 -10.71
N ILE A 38 6.50 -2.26 -10.02
CA ILE A 38 6.72 -2.32 -8.56
C ILE A 38 5.38 -2.20 -7.81
N PHE A 39 4.42 -1.47 -8.37
CA PHE A 39 3.14 -1.19 -7.74
C PHE A 39 2.30 -2.46 -7.51
N TYR A 40 2.45 -3.47 -8.38
CA TYR A 40 1.77 -4.77 -8.26
C TYR A 40 2.21 -5.57 -7.02
N PHE A 41 3.38 -5.30 -6.47
CA PHE A 41 3.82 -5.89 -5.20
C PHE A 41 3.57 -4.95 -4.03
N HIS A 42 3.79 -3.65 -4.26
CA HIS A 42 3.65 -2.63 -3.23
C HIS A 42 2.24 -2.58 -2.63
N VAL A 43 1.20 -2.40 -3.45
CA VAL A 43 -0.18 -2.24 -2.94
C VAL A 43 -0.71 -3.50 -2.27
N PRO A 44 -0.58 -4.70 -2.88
CA PRO A 44 -1.04 -5.92 -2.21
C PRO A 44 -0.29 -6.19 -0.91
N SER A 45 0.99 -5.82 -0.80
CA SER A 45 1.75 -5.99 0.45
C SER A 45 1.17 -5.15 1.60
N TRP A 46 0.71 -3.92 1.35
CA TRP A 46 0.03 -3.11 2.36
C TRP A 46 -1.30 -3.73 2.80
N ILE A 47 -2.11 -4.17 1.85
CA ILE A 47 -3.41 -4.80 2.15
C ILE A 47 -3.18 -6.09 2.95
N ALA A 48 -2.24 -6.93 2.52
CA ALA A 48 -1.89 -8.17 3.19
C ALA A 48 -1.36 -7.92 4.62
N MET A 49 -0.54 -6.88 4.82
CA MET A 49 -0.10 -6.47 6.15
C MET A 49 -1.28 -6.13 7.06
N PHE A 50 -2.23 -5.29 6.61
CA PHE A 50 -3.38 -4.91 7.43
C PHE A 50 -4.25 -6.11 7.81
N VAL A 51 -4.48 -7.02 6.86
CA VAL A 51 -5.23 -8.25 7.11
C VAL A 51 -4.48 -9.17 8.07
N ALA A 52 -3.17 -9.36 7.89
CA ALA A 52 -2.35 -10.22 8.72
C ALA A 52 -2.26 -9.71 10.18
N PHE A 53 -2.06 -8.40 10.38
CA PHE A 53 -2.09 -7.81 11.72
C PHE A 53 -3.49 -7.86 12.35
N LEU A 54 -4.56 -7.73 11.57
CA LEU A 54 -5.92 -7.92 12.08
C LEU A 54 -6.12 -9.37 12.57
N ILE A 55 -5.68 -10.37 11.80
CA ILE A 55 -5.71 -11.78 12.20
C ILE A 55 -4.87 -12.01 13.45
N ALA A 56 -3.69 -11.40 13.53
CA ALA A 56 -2.80 -11.49 14.70
C ALA A 56 -3.51 -11.00 15.97
N VAL A 57 -4.19 -9.86 15.89
CA VAL A 57 -4.95 -9.30 17.01
C VAL A 57 -6.13 -10.19 17.39
N ILE A 58 -6.92 -10.65 16.41
CA ILE A 58 -8.06 -11.54 16.67
C ILE A 58 -7.58 -12.84 17.34
N GLY A 59 -6.48 -13.43 16.86
CA GLY A 59 -5.86 -14.61 17.45
C GLY A 59 -5.44 -14.36 18.91
N ASN A 60 -4.77 -13.25 19.20
CA ASN A 60 -4.34 -12.92 20.56
C ASN A 60 -5.52 -12.60 21.51
N ILE A 61 -6.57 -11.92 21.03
CA ILE A 61 -7.79 -11.68 21.83
C ILE A 61 -8.52 -12.99 22.10
N ALA A 62 -8.68 -13.85 21.08
CA ALA A 62 -9.28 -15.16 21.23
C ALA A 62 -8.48 -16.06 22.18
N TYR A 63 -7.14 -15.93 22.18
CA TYR A 63 -6.28 -16.60 23.15
C TYR A 63 -6.56 -16.13 24.58
N LEU A 64 -6.74 -14.83 24.83
CA LEU A 64 -7.05 -14.32 26.17
C LEU A 64 -8.41 -14.77 26.69
N THR A 65 -9.41 -14.98 25.82
CA THR A 65 -10.75 -15.43 26.22
C THR A 65 -10.86 -16.94 26.38
N THR A 66 -10.21 -17.72 25.51
CA THR A 66 -10.35 -19.19 25.48
C THR A 66 -9.16 -19.95 26.07
N ARG A 67 -8.02 -19.28 26.28
CA ARG A 67 -6.74 -19.88 26.77
C ARG A 67 -6.27 -21.08 25.95
N SER A 68 -6.68 -21.19 24.69
CA SER A 68 -6.34 -22.33 23.83
C SER A 68 -5.08 -22.06 23.00
N PRO A 69 -4.08 -22.97 22.96
CA PRO A 69 -2.83 -22.77 22.22
C PRO A 69 -2.99 -22.52 20.71
N LYS A 70 -4.10 -22.96 20.12
CA LYS A 70 -4.35 -22.79 18.68
C LYS A 70 -4.48 -21.32 18.27
N TRP A 71 -5.11 -20.51 19.13
CA TRP A 71 -5.30 -19.08 18.88
C TRP A 71 -4.00 -18.31 19.01
N ASP A 72 -3.13 -18.79 19.89
CA ASP A 72 -1.80 -18.23 20.06
C ASP A 72 -0.93 -18.44 18.81
N TRP A 73 -0.92 -19.66 18.26
CA TRP A 73 -0.22 -19.95 17.01
C TRP A 73 -0.75 -19.13 15.83
N LEU A 74 -2.07 -18.91 15.78
CA LEU A 74 -2.68 -18.03 14.78
C LEU A 74 -2.22 -16.58 14.95
N GLY A 75 -2.14 -16.11 16.20
CA GLY A 75 -1.63 -14.79 16.56
C GLY A 75 -0.21 -14.55 16.06
N VAL A 76 0.69 -15.51 16.31
CA VAL A 76 2.09 -15.47 15.87
C VAL A 76 2.19 -15.52 14.35
N ALA A 77 1.52 -16.47 13.71
CA ALA A 77 1.56 -16.61 12.26
C ALA A 77 1.08 -15.34 11.55
N GLY A 78 0.03 -14.69 12.08
CA GLY A 78 -0.44 -13.39 11.57
C GLY A 78 0.59 -12.29 11.74
N ALA A 79 1.28 -12.24 12.89
CA ALA A 79 2.31 -11.23 13.16
C ALA A 79 3.54 -11.41 12.24
N GLU A 80 4.00 -12.64 12.02
CA GLU A 80 5.12 -12.95 11.13
C GLU A 80 4.82 -12.55 9.69
N VAL A 81 3.65 -12.95 9.17
CA VAL A 81 3.21 -12.58 7.82
C VAL A 81 3.04 -11.06 7.70
N GLY A 82 2.47 -10.41 8.71
CA GLY A 82 2.29 -8.96 8.73
C GLY A 82 3.61 -8.20 8.68
N VAL A 83 4.62 -8.64 9.45
CA VAL A 83 5.97 -8.05 9.42
C VAL A 83 6.63 -8.27 8.06
N ALA A 84 6.52 -9.47 7.47
CA ALA A 84 7.08 -9.76 6.16
C ALA A 84 6.47 -8.85 5.07
N CYS A 85 5.14 -8.75 5.02
CA CYS A 85 4.44 -7.88 4.09
C CYS A 85 4.74 -6.39 4.32
N CYS A 86 4.82 -5.95 5.57
CA CYS A 86 5.20 -4.58 5.92
C CYS A 86 6.62 -4.24 5.46
N THR A 87 7.57 -5.18 5.61
CA THR A 87 8.96 -5.03 5.15
C THR A 87 9.01 -4.83 3.64
N ILE A 88 8.23 -5.62 2.89
CA ILE A 88 8.10 -5.46 1.43
C ILE A 88 7.54 -4.07 1.12
N GLY A 89 6.47 -3.64 1.79
CA GLY A 89 5.88 -2.31 1.59
C GLY A 89 6.84 -1.16 1.87
N LEU A 90 7.61 -1.24 2.97
CA LEU A 90 8.61 -0.24 3.37
C LEU A 90 9.79 -0.14 2.40
N ILE A 91 10.21 -1.24 1.78
CA ILE A 91 11.32 -1.25 0.81
C ILE A 91 10.82 -0.80 -0.57
N THR A 92 9.68 -1.33 -1.01
CA THR A 92 9.11 -1.03 -2.33
C THR A 92 8.54 0.38 -2.43
N GLY A 93 8.15 1.00 -1.31
CA GLY A 93 7.65 2.37 -1.26
C GLY A 93 8.65 3.40 -1.79
N PRO A 94 9.85 3.52 -1.20
CA PRO A 94 10.90 4.41 -1.69
C PRO A 94 11.33 4.12 -3.13
N LEU A 95 11.41 2.84 -3.51
CA LEU A 95 11.78 2.41 -4.85
C LEU A 95 10.79 2.91 -5.90
N TRP A 96 9.50 2.93 -5.58
CA TRP A 96 8.46 3.49 -6.44
C TRP A 96 8.33 5.03 -6.31
N GLY A 97 8.56 5.58 -5.11
CA GLY A 97 8.45 7.01 -4.83
C GLY A 97 9.48 7.88 -5.56
N LYS A 98 10.71 7.37 -5.75
CA LYS A 98 11.76 8.11 -6.48
C LYS A 98 11.37 8.44 -7.94
N PRO A 99 10.96 7.48 -8.80
CA PRO A 99 10.54 7.80 -10.15
C PRO A 99 9.19 8.54 -10.21
N ALA A 100 8.29 8.34 -9.24
CA ALA A 100 6.98 8.97 -9.26
C ALA A 100 7.00 10.45 -8.79
N TRP A 101 7.74 10.75 -7.72
CA TRP A 101 7.71 12.06 -7.05
C TRP A 101 9.10 12.68 -6.85
N GLY A 102 10.18 11.99 -7.23
CA GLY A 102 11.56 12.46 -7.05
C GLY A 102 12.11 12.31 -5.63
N ILE A 103 11.34 11.75 -4.69
CA ILE A 103 11.69 11.67 -3.27
C ILE A 103 11.64 10.22 -2.81
N TRP A 104 12.69 9.76 -2.12
CA TRP A 104 12.78 8.40 -1.60
C TRP A 104 11.95 8.18 -0.33
N TRP A 105 12.00 9.12 0.61
CA TRP A 105 11.32 8.98 1.88
C TRP A 105 10.91 10.34 2.42
N THR A 106 9.72 10.41 2.98
CA THR A 106 9.23 11.58 3.70
C THR A 106 8.88 11.17 5.12
N TRP A 107 9.21 12.03 6.08
CA TRP A 107 8.86 11.84 7.49
C TRP A 107 7.43 12.28 7.80
N ASP A 108 6.51 11.98 6.88
CA ASP A 108 5.08 12.17 7.07
C ASP A 108 4.63 11.31 8.27
N PRO A 109 3.75 11.82 9.15
CA PRO A 109 3.12 11.03 10.20
C PRO A 109 2.65 9.65 9.76
N ARG A 110 2.12 9.50 8.53
CA ARG A 110 1.70 8.20 7.97
C ARG A 110 2.85 7.19 7.84
N LEU A 111 3.94 7.60 7.20
CA LEU A 111 5.08 6.71 6.94
C LEU A 111 5.85 6.43 8.24
N THR A 112 5.96 7.44 9.10
CA THR A 112 6.66 7.33 10.38
C THR A 112 5.92 6.41 11.35
N THR A 113 4.60 6.55 11.49
CA THR A 113 3.79 5.66 12.35
C THR A 113 3.83 4.21 11.88
N THR A 114 3.85 4.00 10.56
CA THR A 114 3.96 2.66 9.98
C THR A 114 5.33 2.04 10.21
N PHE A 115 6.40 2.83 10.12
CA PHE A 115 7.75 2.37 10.46
C PHE A 115 7.87 2.04 11.96
N ILE A 116 7.29 2.85 12.84
CA ILE A 116 7.23 2.57 14.28
C ILE A 116 6.44 1.28 14.55
N LEU A 117 5.29 1.09 13.90
CA LEU A 117 4.49 -0.13 14.00
C LEU A 117 5.30 -1.37 13.60
N TRP A 118 6.05 -1.27 12.51
CA TRP A 118 6.94 -2.34 12.04
C TRP A 118 8.00 -2.71 13.09
N LEU A 119 8.69 -1.72 13.67
CA LEU A 119 9.66 -1.94 14.75
C LEU A 119 9.03 -2.56 16.00
N LEU A 120 7.81 -2.15 16.35
CA LEU A 120 7.07 -2.70 17.48
C LEU A 120 6.72 -4.17 17.26
N TYR A 121 6.27 -4.56 16.07
CA TYR A 121 5.97 -5.95 15.76
C TYR A 121 7.22 -6.84 15.68
N ILE A 122 8.35 -6.31 15.19
CA ILE A 122 9.64 -7.01 15.29
C ILE A 122 10.02 -7.22 16.76
N SER A 123 9.90 -6.17 17.57
CA SER A 123 10.18 -6.24 19.02
C SER A 123 9.27 -7.26 19.71
N TYR A 124 8.00 -7.35 19.32
CA TYR A 124 7.07 -8.38 19.78
C TYR A 124 7.54 -9.80 19.46
N LEU A 125 7.94 -10.07 18.20
CA LEU A 125 8.44 -11.39 17.80
C LEU A 125 9.75 -11.75 18.51
N LEU A 126 10.65 -10.79 18.68
CA LEU A 126 11.91 -10.97 19.40
C LEU A 126 11.68 -11.25 20.89
N LEU A 127 10.82 -10.46 21.55
CA LEU A 127 10.52 -10.63 22.96
C LEU A 127 9.88 -11.98 23.24
N ARG A 128 9.03 -12.45 22.33
CA ARG A 128 8.39 -13.76 22.41
C ARG A 128 9.39 -14.92 22.27
N GLY A 129 10.48 -14.72 21.54
CA GLY A 129 11.59 -15.67 21.51
C GLY A 129 12.42 -15.72 22.80
N MET A 130 12.34 -14.69 23.65
CA MET A 130 13.07 -14.61 24.92
C MET A 130 12.21 -14.88 26.15
N ILE A 131 10.90 -14.66 26.08
CA ILE A 131 9.95 -14.76 27.19
C ILE A 131 8.87 -15.78 26.84
N GLU A 132 8.79 -16.86 27.59
CA GLU A 132 7.81 -17.95 27.42
C GLU A 132 6.39 -17.60 27.91
N ASP A 133 6.20 -16.44 28.56
CA ASP A 133 4.89 -15.97 29.02
C ASP A 133 4.02 -15.46 27.86
N SER A 134 3.17 -16.36 27.36
CA SER A 134 2.17 -16.13 26.30
C SER A 134 1.14 -15.05 26.66
N ASP A 135 0.82 -14.87 27.95
CA ASP A 135 -0.21 -13.92 28.38
C ASP A 135 0.29 -12.47 28.29
N ARG A 136 1.59 -12.24 28.56
CA ARG A 136 2.20 -10.91 28.38
C ARG A 136 2.32 -10.53 26.91
N CYS A 137 2.62 -11.50 26.06
CA CYS A 137 2.70 -11.32 24.61
C CYS A 137 1.33 -10.97 24.01
N ALA A 138 0.27 -11.70 24.38
CA ALA A 138 -1.08 -11.46 23.86
C ALA A 138 -1.64 -10.07 24.22
N ARG A 139 -1.31 -9.56 25.42
CA ARG A 139 -1.69 -8.19 25.85
C ARG A 139 -1.01 -7.10 25.02
N MET A 140 0.27 -7.29 24.64
CA MET A 140 0.99 -6.33 23.81
C MET A 140 0.36 -6.22 22.41
N SER A 141 -0.04 -7.34 21.80
CA SER A 141 -0.72 -7.35 20.50
C SER A 141 -2.05 -6.60 20.50
N ALA A 142 -2.83 -6.68 21.60
CA ALA A 142 -4.08 -5.94 21.73
C ALA A 142 -3.88 -4.41 21.75
N VAL A 143 -2.81 -3.93 22.41
CA VAL A 143 -2.44 -2.51 22.43
C VAL A 143 -2.03 -2.01 21.03
N PHE A 144 -1.39 -2.86 20.22
CA PHE A 144 -0.96 -2.50 18.87
C PHE A 144 -2.10 -2.37 17.86
N TRP A 145 -3.25 -3.02 18.08
CA TRP A 145 -4.45 -2.81 17.25
C TRP A 145 -4.94 -1.36 17.27
N GLY A 146 -4.82 -0.70 18.44
CA GLY A 146 -5.12 0.72 18.58
C GLY A 146 -4.35 1.56 17.55
N PHE A 147 -3.05 1.32 17.37
CA PHE A 147 -2.26 2.04 16.37
C PHE A 147 -2.72 1.76 14.92
N CYS A 148 -3.12 0.52 14.59
CA CYS A 148 -3.64 0.19 13.25
C CYS A 148 -5.00 0.86 12.95
N VAL A 149 -5.87 1.01 13.96
CA VAL A 149 -7.21 1.59 13.80
C VAL A 149 -7.20 3.11 13.90
N TYR A 150 -6.40 3.67 14.81
CA TYR A 150 -6.25 5.12 14.97
C TYR A 150 -5.25 5.73 13.96
N GLY A 151 -4.37 4.93 13.36
CA GLY A 151 -3.60 5.35 12.18
C GLY A 151 -4.45 5.41 10.90
N ARG A 152 -5.59 4.71 10.85
CA ARG A 152 -6.50 4.66 9.69
C ARG A 152 -7.26 5.95 9.35
N PRO A 153 -7.66 6.84 10.28
CA PRO A 153 -8.14 8.18 9.89
C PRO A 153 -7.09 9.01 9.13
N ILE A 154 -5.81 8.63 9.11
CA ILE A 154 -4.77 9.24 8.26
C ILE A 154 -4.65 8.57 6.87
N GLY A 155 -5.03 7.30 6.74
CA GLY A 155 -5.05 6.59 5.45
C GLY A 155 -6.15 7.05 4.50
N LEU A 156 -7.28 7.55 5.03
CA LEU A 156 -8.37 8.16 4.23
C LEU A 156 -7.92 9.45 3.49
N TYR A 157 -6.81 10.06 3.91
CA TYR A 157 -6.17 11.14 3.14
C TYR A 157 -5.42 10.65 1.90
N VAL A 158 -5.03 9.38 1.79
CA VAL A 158 -4.32 8.85 0.59
C VAL A 158 -5.27 8.62 -0.58
N GLU A 159 -6.49 8.13 -0.32
CA GLU A 159 -7.54 8.09 -1.35
C GLU A 159 -7.89 9.51 -1.82
N SER A 160 -7.88 10.47 -0.89
CA SER A 160 -8.04 11.88 -1.19
C SER A 160 -6.82 12.47 -1.94
N PHE A 161 -5.58 12.03 -1.67
CA PHE A 161 -4.36 12.49 -2.34
C PHE A 161 -4.21 11.93 -3.77
N MET A 162 -4.61 10.67 -4.04
CA MET A 162 -4.69 10.17 -5.42
C MET A 162 -5.82 10.87 -6.20
N ALA A 163 -6.95 11.17 -5.56
CA ALA A 163 -8.02 11.97 -6.19
C ALA A 163 -7.60 13.44 -6.43
N ASP A 164 -6.79 14.03 -5.54
CA ASP A 164 -6.34 15.43 -5.58
C ASP A 164 -5.11 15.64 -6.49
N SER A 165 -4.26 14.64 -6.67
CA SER A 165 -3.11 14.69 -7.61
C SER A 165 -3.55 14.65 -9.08
N ALA A 166 -4.66 13.95 -9.38
CA ALA A 166 -5.28 13.96 -10.71
C ALA A 166 -5.90 15.33 -11.06
N SER A 167 -6.52 16.01 -10.11
CA SER A 167 -7.16 17.31 -10.33
C SER A 167 -6.16 18.49 -10.39
N ARG A 168 -5.11 18.48 -9.56
CA ARG A 168 -4.08 19.56 -9.55
C ARG A 168 -3.23 19.62 -10.81
N SER A 169 -3.09 18.50 -11.53
CA SER A 169 -2.38 18.46 -12.81
C SER A 169 -3.06 19.32 -13.89
N CYS A 170 -4.38 19.52 -13.82
CA CYS A 170 -5.11 20.44 -14.71
C CYS A 170 -5.00 21.92 -14.29
N LEU A 171 -4.91 22.20 -12.98
CA LEU A 171 -4.87 23.58 -12.46
C LEU A 171 -3.48 24.23 -12.54
N LEU A 172 -2.42 23.44 -12.61
CA LEU A 172 -1.04 23.93 -12.70
C LEU A 172 -0.56 24.17 -14.14
N ARG A 173 -1.37 23.86 -15.16
CA ARG A 173 -1.05 24.22 -16.55
C ARG A 173 -1.30 25.72 -16.72
N ARG A 174 -0.22 26.52 -16.66
CA ARG A 174 -0.29 27.97 -16.89
C ARG A 174 -1.02 28.24 -18.21
N PRO A 175 -1.92 29.24 -18.26
CA PRO A 175 -2.56 29.64 -19.50
C PRO A 175 -1.50 30.08 -20.50
N GLN A 176 -1.31 29.32 -21.59
CA GLN A 176 -0.49 29.75 -22.72
C GLN A 176 -1.33 30.64 -23.63
N GLY A 177 -1.25 31.95 -23.38
CA GLY A 177 -1.72 32.96 -24.33
C GLY A 177 -3.17 33.39 -24.15
N ARG A 178 -3.41 34.68 -24.39
CA ARG A 178 -4.70 35.36 -24.35
C ARG A 178 -5.21 35.46 -25.79
N SER A 179 -6.16 34.62 -26.19
CA SER A 179 -6.88 34.82 -27.46
C SER A 179 -8.05 35.78 -27.23
N ARG A 180 -8.09 36.87 -27.99
CA ARG A 180 -9.17 37.88 -27.98
C ARG A 180 -10.25 37.43 -28.97
N SER A 181 -11.50 37.32 -28.55
CA SER A 181 -12.63 37.11 -29.47
C SER A 181 -12.91 38.39 -30.27
N GLU A 182 -13.42 38.24 -31.49
CA GLU A 182 -13.69 39.35 -32.43
C GLU A 182 -14.81 40.30 -31.95
N ASP A 183 -15.51 39.94 -30.86
CA ASP A 183 -16.71 40.66 -30.38
C ASP A 183 -16.46 41.56 -29.17
N GLY A 184 -15.20 41.77 -28.76
CA GLY A 184 -14.81 42.82 -27.83
C GLY A 184 -15.20 42.67 -26.34
N GLU A 185 -16.09 41.75 -25.95
CA GLU A 185 -16.64 41.69 -24.58
C GLU A 185 -16.31 40.45 -23.74
N SER A 186 -15.58 39.44 -24.26
CA SER A 186 -15.32 38.20 -23.48
C SER A 186 -13.86 37.75 -23.50
N VAL A 187 -13.26 37.62 -22.31
CA VAL A 187 -11.94 36.98 -22.12
C VAL A 187 -12.17 35.55 -21.63
N ALA A 188 -12.09 34.57 -22.52
CA ALA A 188 -12.13 33.16 -22.15
C ALA A 188 -10.70 32.59 -22.09
N PHE A 189 -10.37 31.91 -20.99
CA PHE A 189 -9.15 31.11 -20.88
C PHE A 189 -9.44 29.73 -21.48
N VAL A 190 -8.87 29.45 -22.66
CA VAL A 190 -8.96 28.13 -23.30
C VAL A 190 -7.99 27.18 -22.59
N CYS A 191 -8.54 26.20 -21.86
CA CYS A 191 -7.78 25.04 -21.44
C CYS A 191 -7.84 24.01 -22.58
N ASP A 192 -6.79 23.97 -23.40
CA ASP A 192 -6.62 22.92 -24.42
C ASP A 192 -6.37 21.58 -23.72
N CYS A 193 -7.45 20.82 -23.51
CA CYS A 193 -7.40 19.45 -23.05
C CYS A 193 -6.97 18.64 -24.26
N GLY A 194 -5.67 18.38 -24.40
CA GLY A 194 -5.07 17.77 -25.59
C GLY A 194 -5.65 16.41 -25.97
N THR A 195 -6.80 16.42 -26.62
CA THR A 195 -7.27 15.38 -27.53
C THR A 195 -6.98 15.89 -28.92
N GLY A 196 -5.82 15.50 -29.46
CA GLY A 196 -5.49 15.75 -30.86
C GLY A 196 -6.50 15.06 -31.77
N SER A 197 -7.52 15.78 -32.22
CA SER A 197 -8.31 15.43 -33.41
C SER A 197 -7.96 16.43 -34.52
N ARG A 198 -7.01 16.02 -35.36
CA ARG A 198 -6.75 16.69 -36.65
C ARG A 198 -7.97 16.49 -37.54
N HIS A 199 -8.87 17.46 -37.62
CA HIS A 199 -9.76 17.57 -38.77
C HIS A 199 -9.13 18.51 -39.80
N ARG A 200 -8.62 17.90 -40.89
CA ARG A 200 -8.30 18.61 -42.14
C ARG A 200 -9.61 19.12 -42.74
N SER A 201 -9.66 20.40 -43.07
CA SER A 201 -10.63 20.98 -43.99
C SER A 201 -10.26 20.64 -45.43
N PRO A 202 -11.20 20.19 -46.28
CA PRO A 202 -11.08 20.37 -47.73
C PRO A 202 -11.70 21.72 -48.14
N SER A 203 -10.94 22.45 -48.96
CA SER A 203 -11.32 23.53 -49.91
C SER A 203 -12.49 24.44 -49.57
#